data_AF-A0A437JNF3-F1
#
_entry.id   AF-A0A437JNF3-F1
#
_cell.length_a   1.000
_cell.length_b   1.000
_cell.length_c   1.000
_cell.angle_alpha   90.00
_cell.angle_beta   90.00
_cell.angle_gamma   90.00
#
_symmetry.space_group_name_H-M   'P 1'
#
loop_
_entity.id
_entity.type
_entity.pdbx_description
1 polymer ?
#
loop_
_entity_poly.entity_id
_entity_poly.type
_entity_poly.pdbx_seq_one_letter_code
_entity_poly.pdbx_strand_id
1 'polypeptide(L)' 'MDATTTGAGPHTGIADAAHSPADLDPHKTWATWQARAALRGHQLRRMADGRWLAFRHGWSRELDDSEVEAWLQRIGAPA' A
#
# COMPACT_ATOMS: atom_id res chain seq x y z
N MET A 1 -28.14 14.71 44.53
CA MET A 1 -27.35 13.69 45.23
C MET A 1 -27.68 12.37 44.57
N ASP A 2 -27.00 12.06 43.46
CA ASP A 2 -25.92 11.04 43.36
C ASP A 2 -26.52 9.64 43.15
N ALA A 3 -26.17 8.80 42.17
CA ALA A 3 -25.21 8.89 41.09
C ALA A 3 -25.59 7.92 39.95
N THR A 4 -25.14 8.31 38.76
CA THR A 4 -25.06 7.67 37.45
C THR A 4 -24.37 6.29 37.46
N THR A 5 -24.48 5.56 36.33
CA THR A 5 -23.62 4.45 35.86
C THR A 5 -24.02 3.06 36.36
N THR A 6 -24.55 2.18 35.50
CA THR A 6 -23.70 1.42 34.56
C THR A 6 -24.51 0.94 33.36
N GLY A 7 -24.20 1.47 32.18
CA GLY A 7 -24.66 0.94 30.90
C GLY A 7 -23.88 -0.33 30.55
N ALA A 8 -24.57 -1.47 30.52
CA ALA A 8 -24.08 -2.68 29.90
C ALA A 8 -24.48 -2.67 28.41
N GLY A 9 -23.71 -1.96 27.59
CA GLY A 9 -23.75 -2.10 26.14
C GLY A 9 -22.58 -2.98 25.72
N PRO A 10 -22.78 -4.16 25.08
CA PRO A 10 -21.68 -4.90 24.50
C PRO A 10 -21.18 -4.16 23.26
N HIS A 11 -20.17 -3.31 23.43
CA HIS A 11 -19.32 -2.87 22.32
C HIS A 11 -18.23 -3.93 22.13
N THR A 12 -18.66 -5.13 21.74
CA THR A 12 -17.75 -6.20 21.35
C THR A 12 -17.36 -6.01 19.90
N GLY A 13 -16.10 -5.63 19.71
CA GLY A 13 -15.33 -5.97 18.52
C GLY A 13 -15.63 -5.12 17.29
N ILE A 14 -14.90 -4.01 17.18
CA ILE A 14 -14.29 -3.56 15.92
C ILE A 14 -14.20 -4.71 14.92
N ALA A 15 -14.86 -4.52 13.78
CA ALA A 15 -14.87 -5.43 12.66
C ALA A 15 -13.43 -5.89 12.35
N ASP A 16 -13.13 -7.13 12.72
CA ASP A 16 -12.18 -7.95 11.96
C ASP A 16 -12.90 -8.26 10.65
N ALA A 17 -13.04 -7.24 9.81
CA ALA A 17 -13.30 -7.44 8.40
C ALA A 17 -12.03 -8.10 7.91
N ALA A 18 -12.04 -9.44 8.00
CA ALA A 18 -11.07 -10.34 7.42
C ALA A 18 -10.59 -9.70 6.13
N HIS A 19 -9.37 -9.17 6.17
CA HIS A 19 -8.71 -8.56 5.03
C HIS A 19 -8.45 -9.72 4.07
N SER A 20 -9.50 -10.10 3.33
CA SER A 20 -9.39 -11.10 2.28
C SER A 20 -8.41 -10.53 1.28
N PRO A 21 -7.24 -11.14 1.08
CA PRO A 21 -6.30 -10.70 0.04
C PRO A 21 -6.93 -10.80 -1.37
N ALA A 22 -8.11 -11.41 -1.48
CA ALA A 22 -8.90 -11.52 -2.69
C ALA A 22 -9.70 -10.26 -3.07
N ASP A 23 -9.88 -9.28 -2.16
CA ASP A 23 -10.51 -7.96 -2.46
C ASP A 23 -9.45 -6.85 -2.57
N LEU A 24 -8.24 -7.21 -3.00
CA LEU A 24 -7.25 -6.22 -3.39
C LEU A 24 -7.71 -5.58 -4.70
N ASP A 25 -8.58 -4.58 -4.55
CA ASP A 25 -8.89 -3.65 -5.63
C ASP A 25 -7.55 -3.24 -6.27
N PRO A 26 -7.37 -3.49 -7.58
CA PRO A 26 -6.07 -3.33 -8.21
C PRO A 26 -5.56 -1.90 -8.10
N HIS A 27 -6.46 -0.91 -7.94
CA HIS A 27 -6.08 0.48 -7.68
C HIS A 27 -5.45 0.68 -6.29
N LYS A 28 -5.89 -0.07 -5.26
CA LYS A 28 -5.28 -0.02 -3.91
C LYS A 28 -3.87 -0.62 -3.91
N THR A 29 -3.65 -1.69 -4.66
CA THR A 29 -2.33 -2.31 -4.83
C THR A 29 -1.35 -1.32 -5.48
N TRP A 30 -1.80 -0.63 -6.54
CA TRP A 30 -0.99 0.38 -7.24
C TRP A 30 -0.66 1.58 -6.36
N ALA A 31 -1.64 2.11 -5.62
CA ALA A 31 -1.42 3.22 -4.70
C ALA A 31 -0.40 2.85 -3.62
N THR A 32 -0.46 1.59 -3.13
CA THR A 32 0.50 1.07 -2.16
C THR A 32 1.92 1.02 -2.74
N TRP A 33 2.08 0.56 -3.98
CA TRP A 33 3.39 0.55 -4.65
C TRP A 33 3.95 1.95 -4.90
N GLN A 34 3.10 2.90 -5.30
CA GLN A 34 3.50 4.29 -5.47
C GLN A 34 3.94 4.92 -4.16
N ALA A 35 3.19 4.71 -3.07
CA ALA A 35 3.54 5.18 -1.74
C ALA A 35 4.88 4.57 -1.27
N ARG A 36 5.06 3.26 -1.45
CA ARG A 36 6.32 2.56 -1.13
C ARG A 36 7.50 3.12 -1.92
N ALA A 37 7.35 3.35 -3.22
CA ALA A 37 8.39 3.97 -4.04
C ALA A 37 8.74 5.38 -3.54
N ALA A 38 7.71 6.20 -3.25
CA ALA A 38 7.87 7.57 -2.80
C ALA A 38 8.62 7.67 -1.47
N LEU A 39 8.35 6.77 -0.52
CA LEU A 39 9.09 6.66 0.74
C LEU A 39 10.59 6.37 0.54
N ARG A 40 10.98 5.82 -0.61
CA ARG A 40 12.38 5.54 -1.00
C ARG A 40 12.96 6.61 -1.93
N GLY A 41 12.25 7.70 -2.18
CA GLY A 41 12.67 8.77 -3.08
C GLY A 41 12.59 8.40 -4.57
N HIS A 42 11.78 7.40 -4.91
CA HIS A 42 11.48 7.01 -6.29
C HIS A 42 10.05 7.42 -6.64
N GLN A 43 9.85 7.94 -7.85
CA GLN A 43 8.52 8.15 -8.41
C GLN A 43 8.16 6.94 -9.26
N LEU A 44 6.99 6.34 -9.00
CA LEU A 44 6.51 5.20 -9.76
C LEU A 44 5.23 5.60 -10.50
N ARG A 45 5.24 5.52 -11.83
CA ARG A 45 4.09 5.88 -12.68
C ARG A 45 3.68 4.70 -13.55
N ARG A 46 2.39 4.43 -13.61
CA ARG A 46 1.84 3.45 -14.56
C ARG A 46 1.71 4.09 -15.94
N MET A 47 2.11 3.36 -16.98
CA MET A 47 2.01 3.77 -18.37
C MET A 47 0.74 3.23 -19.03
N ALA A 48 0.37 3.78 -20.19
CA ALA A 48 -0.88 3.46 -20.88
C ALA A 48 -0.92 2.01 -21.42
N ASP A 49 0.25 1.42 -21.65
CA ASP A 49 0.46 0.04 -22.05
C ASP A 49 0.47 -0.94 -20.85
N GLY A 50 0.27 -0.46 -19.63
CA GLY A 50 0.16 -1.28 -18.42
C GLY A 50 1.48 -1.51 -17.68
N ARG A 51 2.62 -1.16 -18.28
CA ARG A 51 3.94 -1.21 -17.64
C ARG A 51 4.14 -0.09 -16.62
N TRP A 52 5.14 -0.25 -15.77
CA TRP A 52 5.52 0.69 -14.73
C TRP A 52 6.84 1.38 -15.05
N LEU A 53 6.89 2.69 -14.79
CA LEU A 53 8.10 3.49 -14.93
C LEU A 53 8.52 4.00 -13.55
N ALA A 54 9.66 3.50 -13.07
CA ALA A 54 10.33 4.02 -11.90
C ALA A 54 11.31 5.12 -12.32
N PHE A 55 11.23 6.29 -11.69
CA PHE A 55 12.10 7.43 -11.94
C PHE A 55 12.74 7.93 -10.65
N ARG A 56 14.04 8.25 -10.69
CA ARG A 56 14.78 8.93 -9.63
C ARG A 56 15.99 9.65 -10.19
N HIS A 57 16.11 10.96 -9.94
CA HIS A 57 17.29 11.78 -10.28
C HIS A 57 17.87 11.56 -11.70
N GLY A 58 17.02 11.57 -12.73
CA GLY A 58 17.46 11.41 -14.12
C GLY A 58 17.71 9.95 -14.54
N TRP A 59 17.56 9.00 -13.63
CA TRP A 59 17.52 7.57 -13.94
C TRP A 59 16.07 7.10 -14.02
N SER A 60 15.75 6.38 -15.09
CA SER A 60 14.46 5.72 -15.27
C SER A 60 14.64 4.25 -15.59
N ARG A 61 13.73 3.43 -15.07
CA ARG A 61 13.65 2.00 -15.36
C ARG A 61 12.21 1.58 -15.60
N GLU A 62 12.01 0.86 -16.69
CA GLU A 62 10.76 0.18 -17.00
C GLU A 62 10.69 -1.13 -16.20
N LEU A 63 9.51 -1.43 -15.68
CA LEU A 63 9.20 -2.59 -14.85
C LEU A 63 7.85 -3.16 -15.31
N ASP A 64 7.75 -4.48 -15.37
CA ASP A 64 6.45 -5.13 -15.46
C ASP A 64 5.75 -5.18 -14.10
N ASP A 65 4.42 -5.35 -14.10
CA ASP A 65 3.60 -5.39 -12.87
C ASP A 65 4.09 -6.46 -11.87
N SER A 66 4.52 -7.62 -12.39
CA SER A 66 5.12 -8.72 -11.63
C SER A 66 6.51 -8.41 -11.09
N GLU A 67 7.23 -7.45 -11.66
CA GLU A 67 8.57 -7.06 -11.25
C GLU A 67 8.58 -5.89 -10.25
N VAL A 68 7.51 -5.09 -10.20
CA VAL A 68 7.43 -3.90 -9.32
C VAL A 68 7.67 -4.28 -7.86
N GLU A 69 7.04 -5.34 -7.38
CA GLU A 69 7.18 -5.73 -5.98
C GLU A 69 8.61 -6.20 -5.64
N ALA A 70 9.21 -7.05 -6.48
CA ALA A 70 10.59 -7.48 -6.31
C ALA A 70 11.57 -6.31 -6.36
N TRP A 71 11.33 -5.35 -7.27
CA TRP A 71 12.13 -4.14 -7.38
C TRP A 71 11.99 -3.24 -6.13
N LEU A 72 10.77 -3.05 -5.63
CA LEU A 72 10.49 -2.29 -4.40
C LEU A 72 11.17 -2.91 -3.17
N GLN A 73 11.19 -4.24 -3.07
CA GLN A 73 11.92 -4.94 -2.02
C GLN A 73 13.44 -4.72 -2.13
N ARG A 74 13.98 -4.76 -3.35
CA ARG A 74 15.41 -4.58 -3.61
C ARG A 74 15.92 -3.17 -3.31
N ILE A 75 15.17 -2.13 -3.65
CA ILE A 75 15.54 -0.75 -3.30
C ILE A 75 15.30 -0.42 -1.81
N GLY A 76 14.52 -1.26 -1.11
CA GLY A 76 14.17 -1.09 0.29
C GLY A 76 15.07 -1.84 1.28
N ALA A 77 15.94 -2.72 0.81
CA ALA A 77 16.93 -3.41 1.64
C ALA A 77 18.09 -2.45 1.98
N PRO A 78 18.40 -2.21 3.26
CA PRO A 78 19.66 -1.55 3.62
C PRO A 78 20.82 -2.45 3.15
N ALA A 79 21.83 -1.81 2.55
CA ALA A 79 23.09 -2.47 2.16
C ALA A 79 23.83 -3.04 3.38
#